data_AF-A0A8E2H9C4-F1
#
_entry.id   AF-A0A8E2H9C4-F1
#
_cell.length_a   1.000
_cell.length_b   1.000
_cell.length_c   1.000
_cell.angle_alpha   90.00
_cell.angle_beta   90.00
_cell.angle_gamma   90.00
#
_symmetry.space_group_name_H-M   'P 1'
#
loop_
_entity.id
_entity.type
_entity.pdbx_description
1 polymer ?
#
loop_
_entity_poly.entity_id
_entity_poly.type
_entity_poly.pdbx_seq_one_letter_code
_entity_poly.pdbx_strand_id
1 'polypeptide(L)'
;MIEQGITALAKPGDTTPLFYREGAGNEVNPAPKIRATDLSDWVRSLGATDPNVQPNHGWRHRFKTLSRVVGIPEELADRIQGHAPKHQGGKYGTGALPVGVLLAEIERMPRYEV
;
A
#
# COMPACT_ATOMS: atom_id res chain seq x y z
N MET A 1 -8.19 10.28 0.53
CA MET A 1 -8.25 8.80 0.55
C MET A 1 -9.04 8.25 1.74
N ILE A 2 -8.61 8.43 3.00
CA ILE A 2 -9.44 8.01 4.17
C ILE A 2 -10.81 8.70 4.13
N GLU A 3 -10.80 10.02 4.01
CA GLU A 3 -12.02 10.85 3.87
C GLU A 3 -12.79 10.59 2.56
N GLN A 4 -12.15 9.98 1.55
CA GLN A 4 -12.81 9.58 0.30
C GLN A 4 -13.55 8.23 0.44
N GLY A 5 -13.58 7.65 1.64
CA GLY A 5 -14.39 6.48 1.95
C GLY A 5 -13.73 5.13 1.68
N ILE A 6 -12.40 5.08 1.43
CA ILE A 6 -11.70 3.80 1.20
C ILE A 6 -11.90 2.81 2.37
N THR A 7 -12.01 3.32 3.60
CA THR A 7 -12.27 2.52 4.82
C THR A 7 -13.70 1.97 4.88
N ALA A 8 -14.65 2.60 4.19
CA ALA A 8 -16.03 2.11 4.08
C ALA A 8 -16.18 1.02 3.01
N LEU A 9 -15.24 0.94 2.06
CA LEU A 9 -15.23 -0.10 1.03
C LEU A 9 -14.78 -1.46 1.59
N ALA A 10 -13.79 -1.48 2.48
CA ALA A 10 -13.24 -2.70 3.07
C ALA A 10 -14.01 -3.14 4.33
N LYS A 11 -15.12 -3.85 4.16
CA LYS A 11 -15.96 -4.32 5.27
C LYS A 11 -15.39 -5.59 5.92
N PRO A 12 -15.32 -5.67 7.26
CA PRO A 12 -14.90 -6.89 7.95
C PRO A 12 -15.76 -8.10 7.55
N GLY A 13 -15.12 -9.19 7.13
CA GLY A 13 -15.81 -10.43 6.74
C GLY A 13 -16.36 -10.45 5.30
N ASP A 14 -16.32 -9.32 4.57
CA ASP A 14 -16.68 -9.28 3.15
C ASP A 14 -15.48 -9.73 2.31
N THR A 15 -15.65 -10.82 1.57
CA THR A 15 -14.61 -11.38 0.70
C THR A 15 -14.73 -10.90 -0.75
N THR A 16 -15.68 -10.01 -1.05
CA THR A 16 -15.85 -9.42 -2.37
C THR A 16 -14.60 -8.63 -2.74
N PRO A 17 -13.99 -8.88 -3.92
CA PRO A 17 -12.82 -8.11 -4.33
C PRO A 17 -13.16 -6.62 -4.51
N LEU A 18 -12.47 -5.73 -3.78
CA LEU A 18 -12.66 -4.27 -3.88
C LEU A 18 -12.35 -3.72 -5.27
N PHE A 19 -11.34 -4.31 -5.92
CA PHE A 19 -10.93 -3.99 -7.27
C PHE A 19 -11.15 -5.22 -8.13
N TYR A 20 -12.18 -5.18 -8.98
CA TYR A 20 -12.59 -6.29 -9.82
C TYR A 20 -12.82 -5.79 -11.25
N ARG A 21 -12.46 -6.64 -12.21
CA ARG A 21 -12.82 -6.48 -13.61
C ARG A 21 -13.29 -7.83 -14.10
N GLU A 22 -14.49 -7.87 -14.65
CA GLU A 22 -15.07 -9.10 -15.20
C GLU A 22 -14.20 -9.63 -16.35
N GLY A 23 -14.03 -10.95 -16.39
CA GLY A 23 -13.18 -11.61 -17.40
C GLY A 23 -11.69 -11.27 -17.34
N ALA A 24 -11.22 -10.61 -16.27
CA ALA A 24 -9.80 -10.33 -16.10
C ALA A 24 -9.05 -11.57 -15.61
N GLY A 25 -8.02 -11.96 -16.35
CA GLY A 25 -7.03 -12.94 -15.92
C GLY A 25 -7.22 -14.33 -16.52
N ASN A 26 -6.15 -15.11 -16.49
CA ASN A 26 -6.10 -16.53 -16.83
C ASN A 26 -4.99 -17.22 -16.04
N GLU A 27 -4.74 -18.51 -16.28
CA GLU A 27 -3.71 -19.28 -15.58
C GLU A 27 -2.30 -18.68 -15.71
N VAL A 28 -2.00 -18.02 -16.84
CA VAL A 28 -0.70 -17.41 -17.13
C VAL A 28 -0.59 -16.00 -16.54
N ASN A 29 -1.67 -15.22 -16.64
CA ASN A 29 -1.75 -13.84 -16.17
C ASN A 29 -2.94 -13.73 -15.21
N PRO A 30 -2.73 -14.01 -13.92
CA PRO A 30 -3.83 -13.99 -12.96
C PRO A 30 -4.42 -12.58 -12.81
N ALA A 31 -5.72 -12.50 -12.50
CA ALA A 31 -6.46 -11.24 -12.42
C ALA A 31 -5.76 -10.12 -11.62
N PRO A 32 -5.13 -10.38 -10.45
CA PRO A 32 -4.42 -9.35 -9.69
C PRO A 32 -3.23 -8.75 -10.46
N LYS A 33 -2.52 -9.55 -11.25
CA LYS A 33 -1.40 -9.09 -12.07
C LYS A 33 -1.88 -8.14 -13.16
N ILE A 34 -2.99 -8.48 -13.82
CA ILE A 34 -3.58 -7.62 -14.84
C ILE A 34 -4.03 -6.29 -14.24
N ARG A 35 -4.70 -6.30 -13.09
CA ARG A 35 -5.08 -5.04 -12.41
C ARG A 35 -3.87 -4.17 -12.05
N ALA A 36 -2.76 -4.79 -11.63
CA ALA A 36 -1.51 -4.06 -11.37
C ALA A 36 -0.94 -3.43 -12.65
N THR A 37 -1.05 -4.10 -13.79
CA THR A 37 -0.70 -3.55 -15.11
C THR A 37 -1.63 -2.41 -15.49
N ASP A 38 -2.96 -2.61 -15.42
CA ASP A 38 -3.96 -1.58 -15.75
C ASP A 38 -3.72 -0.28 -14.96
N LEU A 39 -3.42 -0.40 -13.65
CA LEU A 39 -3.06 0.74 -12.80
C LEU A 39 -1.75 1.40 -13.23
N SER A 40 -0.73 0.60 -13.60
CA SER A 40 0.56 1.13 -14.05
C SER A 40 0.40 1.90 -15.37
N ASP A 41 -0.38 1.38 -16.31
CA ASP A 41 -0.63 2.00 -17.62
C ASP A 41 -1.39 3.32 -17.46
N TRP A 42 -2.39 3.35 -16.58
CA TRP A 42 -3.06 4.60 -16.21
C TRP A 42 -2.10 5.62 -15.60
N VAL A 43 -1.25 5.24 -14.64
CA VAL A 43 -0.27 6.17 -14.06
C VAL A 43 0.70 6.70 -15.12
N ARG A 44 1.12 5.85 -16.07
CA ARG A 44 1.96 6.30 -17.19
C ARG A 44 1.24 7.31 -18.08
N SER A 45 -0.07 7.15 -18.34
CA SER A 45 -0.85 8.09 -19.14
C SER A 45 -0.98 9.47 -18.49
N LEU A 46 -0.79 9.58 -17.17
CA LEU A 46 -0.71 10.85 -16.44
C LEU A 46 0.65 11.57 -16.59
N GLY A 47 1.62 10.99 -17.33
CA GLY A 47 2.94 11.60 -17.60
C GLY A 47 4.11 11.01 -16.81
N ALA A 48 3.89 9.97 -15.99
CA ALA A 48 4.97 9.25 -15.30
C ALA A 48 5.68 8.26 -16.24
N THR A 49 6.45 8.77 -17.20
CA THR A 49 6.99 7.98 -18.32
C THR A 49 8.42 7.45 -18.14
N ASP A 50 9.09 7.70 -17.02
CA ASP A 50 10.44 7.15 -16.77
C ASP A 50 10.40 5.60 -16.82
N PRO A 51 11.18 4.95 -17.71
CA PRO A 51 11.20 3.50 -17.82
C PRO A 51 11.84 2.82 -16.60
N ASN A 52 12.67 3.51 -15.82
CA ASN A 52 13.31 2.97 -14.63
C ASN A 52 12.40 2.99 -13.40
N VAL A 53 11.24 3.65 -13.50
CA VAL A 53 10.24 3.71 -12.43
C VAL A 53 9.18 2.64 -12.69
N GLN A 54 8.97 1.80 -11.69
CA GLN A 54 7.80 0.91 -11.60
C GLN A 54 6.70 1.65 -10.83
N PRO A 55 5.60 2.11 -11.48
CA PRO A 55 4.62 2.98 -10.84
C PRO A 55 4.06 2.46 -9.51
N ASN A 56 3.69 1.17 -9.48
CA ASN A 56 3.14 0.53 -8.28
C ASN A 56 4.16 0.46 -7.13
N HIS A 57 5.44 0.19 -7.42
CA HIS A 57 6.50 0.21 -6.40
C HIS A 57 6.89 1.63 -5.99
N GLY A 58 6.75 2.60 -6.89
CA GLY A 58 7.03 4.02 -6.63
C GLY A 58 6.26 4.55 -5.42
N TRP A 59 4.97 4.22 -5.32
CA TRP A 59 4.15 4.58 -4.17
C TRP A 59 4.63 3.93 -2.86
N ARG A 60 5.03 2.66 -2.90
CA ARG A 60 5.62 1.96 -1.73
C ARG A 60 6.92 2.61 -1.29
N HIS A 61 7.83 2.91 -2.22
CA HIS A 61 9.07 3.61 -1.90
C HIS A 61 8.81 5.01 -1.36
N ARG A 62 7.87 5.75 -1.95
CA ARG A 62 7.45 7.07 -1.48
C ARG A 62 6.95 7.03 -0.04
N PHE A 63 6.10 6.07 0.31
CA PHE A 63 5.66 5.86 1.70
C PHE A 63 6.86 5.67 2.63
N LYS A 64 7.81 4.79 2.28
CA LYS A 64 8.97 4.51 3.14
C LYS A 64 9.89 5.71 3.29
N THR A 65 10.05 6.52 2.25
CA THR A 65 10.79 7.77 2.32
C THR A 65 10.09 8.76 3.25
N LEU A 66 8.78 8.96 3.07
CA LEU A 66 8.02 9.88 3.92
C LEU A 66 7.96 9.42 5.38
N SER A 67 7.90 8.11 5.64
CA SER A 67 7.90 7.58 7.00
C SER A 67 9.16 8.00 7.76
N ARG A 68 10.31 8.05 7.08
CA ARG A 68 11.56 8.55 7.66
C ARG A 68 11.50 10.06 7.91
N VAL A 69 10.95 10.82 6.97
CA VAL A 69 10.82 12.29 7.07
C VAL A 69 9.95 12.69 8.27
N VAL A 70 8.82 12.00 8.47
CA VAL A 70 7.89 12.32 9.56
C VAL A 70 8.22 11.61 10.87
N GLY A 71 9.30 10.82 10.92
CA GLY A 71 9.78 10.16 12.13
C GLY A 71 8.96 8.97 12.60
N ILE A 72 8.33 8.22 11.68
CA ILE A 72 7.68 6.94 12.01
C ILE A 72 8.79 5.90 12.28
N PRO A 73 8.75 5.19 13.42
CA PRO A 73 9.70 4.12 13.72
C PRO A 73 9.79 3.08 12.60
N GLU A 74 11.00 2.60 12.28
CA GLU A 74 11.22 1.67 11.16
C GLU A 74 10.35 0.42 11.28
N GLU A 75 10.20 -0.13 12.49
CA GLU A 75 9.36 -1.28 12.80
C GLU A 75 7.89 -1.07 12.40
N LEU A 76 7.32 0.09 12.75
CA LEU A 76 5.93 0.40 12.44
C LEU A 76 5.75 0.64 10.93
N ALA A 77 6.69 1.34 10.30
CA ALA A 77 6.69 1.53 8.85
C ALA A 77 6.81 0.20 8.09
N ASP A 78 7.68 -0.71 8.55
CA ASP A 78 7.84 -2.05 7.99
C ASP A 78 6.60 -2.91 8.20
N ARG A 79 5.96 -2.79 9.37
CA ARG A 79 4.70 -3.49 9.63
C ARG A 79 3.58 -3.04 8.69
N ILE A 80 3.46 -1.72 8.45
CA ILE A 80 2.49 -1.15 7.50
C ILE A 80 2.75 -1.66 6.08
N GLN A 81 4.01 -1.76 5.66
CA GLN A 81 4.39 -2.25 4.33
C GLN A 81 4.43 -3.79 4.20
N GLY A 82 4.28 -4.52 5.32
CA GLY A 82 4.40 -5.97 5.37
C GLY A 82 5.83 -6.48 5.15
N HIS A 83 6.87 -5.73 5.51
CA HIS A 83 8.23 -6.26 5.54
C HIS A 83 8.44 -7.18 6.73
N ALA A 84 9.18 -8.26 6.52
CA ALA A 84 9.60 -9.14 7.60
C ALA A 84 10.63 -8.42 8.50
N PRO A 85 10.58 -8.62 9.83
CA PRO A 85 11.58 -8.07 10.74
C PRO A 85 12.98 -8.57 10.39
N LYS A 86 13.96 -7.65 10.39
CA LYS A 86 15.37 -7.98 10.07
C LYS A 86 16.09 -8.71 11.20
N HIS A 87 15.66 -8.53 12.45
CA HIS A 87 16.31 -9.09 13.63
C HIS A 87 15.31 -9.74 14.59
N GLN A 88 15.80 -10.64 15.46
CA GLN A 88 14.98 -11.37 16.43
C GLN A 88 14.20 -10.43 17.36
N GLY A 89 14.81 -9.31 17.77
CA GLY A 89 14.13 -8.29 18.58
C GLY A 89 12.84 -7.75 17.95
N GLY A 90 12.83 -7.51 16.64
CA GLY A 90 11.68 -6.99 15.92
C GLY A 90 10.62 -8.05 15.61
N LYS A 91 10.80 -9.30 16.03
CA LYS A 91 9.75 -10.32 16.01
C LYS A 91 8.84 -10.22 17.24
N TYR A 92 9.35 -9.71 18.36
CA TYR A 92 8.54 -9.49 19.56
C TYR A 92 7.51 -8.38 19.31
N GLY A 93 6.28 -8.54 19.81
CA GLY A 93 5.21 -7.54 19.69
C GLY A 93 4.50 -7.45 18.33
N THR A 94 5.06 -8.03 17.25
CA THR A 94 4.53 -7.91 15.87
C THR A 94 3.10 -8.37 15.65
N GLY A 95 2.64 -9.37 16.42
CA GLY A 95 1.27 -9.89 16.36
C GLY A 95 0.28 -9.18 17.29
N ALA A 96 0.77 -8.34 18.21
CA ALA A 96 -0.04 -7.76 19.29
C ALA A 96 -0.24 -6.24 19.15
N LEU A 97 0.42 -5.58 18.20
CA LEU A 97 0.23 -4.15 17.97
C LEU A 97 -1.21 -3.86 17.51
N PRO A 98 -2.00 -3.07 18.26
CA PRO A 98 -3.32 -2.67 17.84
C PRO A 98 -3.26 -1.89 16.52
N VAL A 99 -4.19 -2.15 15.59
CA VAL A 99 -4.27 -1.45 14.30
C VAL A 99 -4.36 0.07 14.48
N GLY A 100 -4.96 0.56 15.56
CA GLY A 100 -5.04 1.99 15.88
C GLY A 100 -3.67 2.66 16.06
N VAL A 101 -2.64 1.93 16.52
CA VAL A 101 -1.27 2.46 16.62
C VAL A 101 -0.70 2.72 15.22
N LEU A 102 -0.94 1.80 14.27
CA LEU A 102 -0.49 1.98 12.89
C LEU A 102 -1.25 3.12 12.19
N LEU A 103 -2.54 3.26 12.48
CA LEU A 103 -3.36 4.36 11.94
C LEU A 103 -2.82 5.73 12.38
N ALA A 104 -2.51 5.90 13.67
CA ALA A 104 -1.97 7.16 14.19
C ALA A 104 -0.66 7.57 13.49
N GLU A 105 0.20 6.60 13.13
CA GLU A 105 1.41 6.88 12.35
C GLU A 105 1.11 7.24 10.89
N ILE A 106 0.13 6.60 10.26
CA ILE A 106 -0.31 6.93 8.90
C ILE A 106 -0.86 8.36 8.83
N GLU A 107 -1.59 8.80 9.85
CA GLU A 107 -2.17 10.16 9.94
C GLU A 107 -1.11 11.27 10.00
N ARG A 108 0.14 10.94 10.36
CA ARG A 108 1.27 11.89 10.33
C ARG A 108 1.82 12.14 8.93
N MET A 109 1.43 11.32 7.94
CA MET A 109 1.90 11.50 6.57
C MET A 109 1.37 12.80 5.96
N PRO A 110 2.15 13.48 5.10
CA PRO A 110 1.68 14.67 4.41
C PRO A 110 0.49 14.34 3.51
N ARG A 111 -0.50 15.23 3.49
CA ARG A 111 -1.60 15.17 2.53
C ARG A 111 -1.12 15.69 1.17
N TYR A 112 -1.64 15.09 0.10
CA TYR A 112 -1.46 15.60 -1.25
C TYR A 112 -2.63 16.54 -1.56
N GLU A 113 -2.33 17.79 -1.84
CA GLU A 113 -3.29 18.73 -2.43
C GLU A 113 -3.42 18.36 -3.91
N VAL A 114 -4.65 18.12 -4.37
CA VAL A 114 -5.00 17.66 -5.73
C VAL A 114 -6.10 18.53 -6.31
#